data_AF-A0A845ZR11-F1
#
_entry.id   AF-A0A845ZR11-F1
#
_cell.length_a   1.000
_cell.length_b   1.000
_cell.length_c   1.000
_cell.angle_alpha   90.00
_cell.angle_beta   90.00
_cell.angle_gamma   90.00
#
_symmetry.space_group_name_H-M   'P 1'
#
loop_
_entity.id
_entity.type
_entity.pdbx_description
1 polymer ?
#
loop_
_entity_poly.entity_id
_entity_poly.type
_entity_poly.pdbx_seq_one_letter_code
_entity_poly.pdbx_strand_id
1 'polypeptide(L)'
;DALQLSGYLHDLGVCLHFQDQEESLLYKIVILKPEWGTDAVYNVLDNHDVINNKGKFTRKDLKRIWKEDKYASTRGELLELMKKFQLCYKIPDSKDTFIAPQLLSDNQPYYDWNPSHNLILRYAYPDFMPKGIITRLIVVMHQYIDQQQYVWKSGVILTKDNTKAEVIEYYGKREIKIRVTGRDKRGLLTIVAYELDRIHNSYKRLKYSQLIPCNCSTCKDSQSPHSYPFETLRKFIADKEYTIQCQQSYQMVNVLNLIDDIIDVNKLVSNDQQDSNQSIQFKGDIQKLVLLLSQHGNISGDYSEIMANINDKSQNINISDNATVTNSFAGAFNLGEISGTVANTINQLPSFEPEPDKKQLKELLSQLQSAVLAEDLDDEDKAEALEQIEAIASGLTNSEDGAVKKVVKKAMKILMGTAAALSPTANMVTICKDLPGLISKIF
;
A
#
# COMPACT_ATOMS: atom_id res chain seq x y z
N ASP A 1 14.17 -26.07 -14.09
CA ASP A 1 12.79 -26.29 -14.56
C ASP A 1 12.26 -24.98 -15.16
N ALA A 2 11.56 -25.03 -16.30
CA ALA A 2 11.09 -23.84 -17.04
C ALA A 2 9.98 -23.09 -16.28
N LEU A 3 9.12 -23.81 -15.54
CA LEU A 3 8.06 -23.21 -14.72
C LEU A 3 8.63 -22.43 -13.53
N GLN A 4 9.66 -22.98 -12.90
CA GLN A 4 10.37 -22.31 -11.81
C GLN A 4 11.05 -21.01 -12.28
N LEU A 5 11.70 -21.05 -13.45
CA LEU A 5 12.29 -19.85 -14.06
C LEU A 5 11.22 -18.81 -14.38
N SER A 6 10.09 -19.23 -14.96
CA SER A 6 9.00 -18.32 -15.29
C SER A 6 8.37 -17.70 -14.05
N GLY A 7 8.25 -18.45 -12.94
CA GLY A 7 7.79 -17.92 -11.66
C GLY A 7 8.75 -16.87 -11.11
N TYR A 8 10.06 -17.14 -11.15
CA TYR A 8 11.07 -16.17 -10.74
C TYR A 8 11.03 -14.88 -11.58
N LEU A 9 10.92 -14.99 -12.91
CA LEU A 9 10.79 -13.83 -13.80
C LEU A 9 9.46 -13.08 -13.59
N HIS A 10 8.41 -13.78 -13.18
CA HIS A 10 7.15 -13.16 -12.76
C HIS A 10 7.31 -12.32 -11.50
N ASP A 11 7.96 -12.87 -10.48
CA ASP A 11 8.20 -12.19 -9.21
C ASP A 11 9.13 -10.98 -9.37
N LEU A 12 10.06 -11.04 -10.32
CA LEU A 12 10.91 -9.91 -10.72
C LEU A 12 10.19 -8.86 -11.57
N GLY A 13 8.98 -9.14 -12.07
CA GLY A 13 8.23 -8.25 -12.95
C GLY A 13 8.74 -8.18 -14.39
N VAL A 14 9.65 -9.08 -14.80
CA VAL A 14 10.18 -9.15 -16.18
C VAL A 14 9.12 -9.68 -17.15
N CYS A 15 8.26 -10.58 -16.69
CA CYS A 15 7.11 -11.08 -17.45
C CYS A 15 5.93 -11.31 -16.51
N LEU A 16 4.73 -11.53 -17.04
CA LEU A 16 3.60 -12.00 -16.23
C LEU A 16 3.21 -13.40 -16.67
N HIS A 17 3.29 -14.35 -15.75
CA HIS A 17 2.85 -15.72 -15.99
C HIS A 17 2.17 -16.26 -14.73
N PHE A 18 0.91 -16.63 -14.88
CA PHE A 18 0.02 -17.00 -13.78
C PHE A 18 -0.21 -18.51 -13.74
N GLN A 19 0.89 -19.25 -13.55
CA GLN A 19 0.95 -20.70 -13.72
C GLN A 19 0.19 -21.52 -12.67
N ASP A 20 -0.11 -20.98 -11.49
CA ASP A 20 -0.74 -21.74 -10.40
C ASP A 20 -2.28 -21.75 -10.44
N GLN A 21 -2.90 -21.34 -11.56
CA GLN A 21 -4.34 -21.15 -11.67
C GLN A 21 -4.94 -21.76 -12.94
N GLU A 22 -5.02 -23.09 -13.02
CA GLU A 22 -5.49 -23.83 -14.22
C GLU A 22 -6.85 -23.35 -14.76
N GLU A 23 -7.75 -22.90 -13.89
CA GLU A 23 -9.09 -22.41 -14.26
C GLU A 23 -9.09 -20.98 -14.84
N SER A 24 -7.99 -20.25 -14.70
CA SER A 24 -7.87 -18.86 -15.17
C SER A 24 -7.62 -18.82 -16.68
N LEU A 25 -8.22 -17.84 -17.36
CA LEU A 25 -7.87 -17.54 -18.75
C LEU A 25 -6.39 -17.13 -18.91
N LEU A 26 -5.75 -16.71 -17.81
CA LEU A 26 -4.34 -16.33 -17.77
C LEU A 26 -3.38 -17.52 -17.67
N TYR A 27 -3.86 -18.72 -17.34
CA TYR A 27 -3.02 -19.91 -17.09
C TYR A 27 -2.08 -20.22 -18.26
N LYS A 28 -2.57 -20.08 -19.50
CA LYS A 28 -1.82 -20.42 -20.71
C LYS A 28 -1.12 -19.22 -21.35
N ILE A 29 -1.15 -18.05 -20.70
CA ILE A 29 -0.61 -16.82 -21.25
C ILE A 29 0.64 -16.39 -20.49
N VAL A 30 1.71 -16.21 -21.24
CA VAL A 30 2.93 -15.55 -20.79
C VAL A 30 2.99 -14.17 -21.43
N ILE A 31 2.82 -13.12 -20.62
CA ILE A 31 2.97 -11.73 -21.05
C ILE A 31 4.45 -11.37 -20.93
N LEU A 32 5.18 -11.44 -22.03
CA LEU A 32 6.63 -11.17 -22.08
C LEU A 32 6.99 -9.70 -21.91
N LYS A 33 6.06 -8.79 -22.23
CA LYS A 33 6.22 -7.33 -22.11
C LYS A 33 5.14 -6.81 -21.17
N PRO A 34 5.45 -6.60 -19.88
CA PRO A 34 4.49 -6.09 -18.90
C PRO A 34 3.81 -4.80 -19.35
N GLU A 35 4.51 -3.97 -20.13
CA GLU A 35 4.03 -2.69 -20.68
C GLU A 35 2.74 -2.88 -21.50
N TRP A 36 2.64 -3.99 -22.24
CA TRP A 36 1.43 -4.34 -22.98
C TRP A 36 0.20 -4.48 -22.07
N GLY A 37 0.39 -5.06 -20.89
CA GLY A 37 -0.66 -5.21 -19.88
C GLY A 37 -0.99 -3.88 -19.22
N THR A 38 0.03 -3.11 -18.81
CA THR A 38 -0.17 -1.82 -18.14
C THR A 38 -0.83 -0.82 -19.08
N ASP A 39 -0.41 -0.72 -20.34
CA ASP A 39 -1.02 0.16 -21.35
C ASP A 39 -2.49 -0.19 -21.56
N ALA A 40 -2.83 -1.48 -21.62
CA ALA A 40 -4.22 -1.91 -21.72
C ALA A 40 -5.04 -1.48 -20.51
N VAL A 41 -4.49 -1.57 -19.31
CA VAL A 41 -5.14 -1.11 -18.08
C VAL A 41 -5.33 0.41 -18.10
N TYR A 42 -4.29 1.19 -18.42
CA TYR A 42 -4.39 2.66 -18.53
C TYR A 42 -5.43 3.08 -19.55
N ASN A 43 -5.50 2.41 -20.70
CA ASN A 43 -6.53 2.67 -21.70
C ASN A 43 -7.97 2.56 -21.16
N VAL A 44 -8.21 1.75 -20.11
CA VAL A 44 -9.52 1.68 -19.44
C VAL A 44 -9.66 2.76 -18.37
N LEU A 45 -8.61 2.94 -17.54
CA LEU A 45 -8.68 3.85 -16.39
C LEU A 45 -8.66 5.33 -16.78
N ASP A 46 -8.02 5.66 -17.90
CA ASP A 46 -7.92 7.01 -18.45
C ASP A 46 -9.02 7.30 -19.48
N ASN A 47 -9.92 6.33 -19.72
CA ASN A 47 -11.00 6.52 -20.66
C ASN A 47 -12.06 7.48 -20.12
N HIS A 48 -12.34 8.55 -20.87
CA HIS A 48 -13.33 9.56 -20.46
C HIS A 48 -14.73 9.00 -20.18
N ASP A 49 -15.22 8.02 -20.96
CA ASP A 49 -16.54 7.44 -20.72
C ASP A 49 -16.58 6.67 -19.39
N VAL A 50 -15.50 5.93 -19.08
CA VAL A 50 -15.37 5.16 -17.83
C VAL A 50 -15.25 6.10 -16.63
N ILE A 51 -14.44 7.16 -16.74
CA ILE A 51 -14.30 8.20 -15.71
C ILE A 51 -15.63 8.90 -15.45
N ASN A 52 -16.30 9.36 -16.51
CA ASN A 52 -17.59 10.06 -16.40
C ASN A 52 -18.69 9.16 -15.83
N ASN A 53 -18.61 7.85 -16.09
CA ASN A 53 -19.50 6.85 -15.51
C ASN A 53 -19.02 6.34 -14.14
N LYS A 54 -18.14 7.09 -13.46
CA LYS A 54 -17.65 6.80 -12.10
C LYS A 54 -17.03 5.40 -11.95
N GLY A 55 -16.23 5.02 -12.94
CA GLY A 55 -15.54 3.72 -12.97
C GLY A 55 -16.38 2.56 -13.47
N LYS A 56 -17.64 2.76 -13.86
CA LYS A 56 -18.51 1.70 -14.38
C LYS A 56 -18.28 1.49 -15.88
N PHE A 57 -18.02 0.25 -16.28
CA PHE A 57 -17.80 -0.14 -17.69
C PHE A 57 -18.35 -1.53 -17.99
N THR A 58 -18.49 -1.84 -19.28
CA THR A 58 -19.00 -3.13 -19.77
C THR A 58 -18.03 -3.80 -20.74
N ARG A 59 -18.27 -5.08 -21.06
CA ARG A 59 -17.53 -5.75 -22.16
C ARG A 59 -17.65 -5.04 -23.50
N LYS A 60 -18.75 -4.33 -23.75
CA LYS A 60 -18.93 -3.53 -24.98
C LYS A 60 -17.98 -2.34 -24.99
N ASP A 61 -17.80 -1.68 -23.85
CA ASP A 61 -16.84 -0.58 -23.70
C ASP A 61 -15.41 -1.09 -23.89
N LEU A 62 -15.06 -2.22 -23.27
CA LEU A 62 -13.75 -2.85 -23.47
C LEU A 62 -13.48 -3.20 -24.94
N LYS A 63 -14.50 -3.61 -25.71
CA LYS A 63 -14.35 -3.83 -27.15
C LYS A 63 -14.00 -2.55 -27.91
N ARG A 64 -14.53 -1.39 -27.50
CA ARG A 64 -14.20 -0.09 -28.10
C ARG A 64 -12.83 0.41 -27.68
N ILE A 65 -12.50 0.27 -26.40
CA ILE A 65 -11.25 0.72 -25.79
C ILE A 65 -10.08 -0.11 -26.34
N TRP A 66 -10.18 -1.43 -26.26
CA TRP A 66 -9.21 -2.39 -26.78
C TRP A 66 -9.55 -2.79 -28.22
N LYS A 67 -9.73 -1.81 -29.11
CA LYS A 67 -10.06 -2.05 -30.52
C LYS A 67 -8.86 -2.48 -31.36
N GLU A 68 -7.66 -2.07 -30.97
CA GLU A 68 -6.41 -2.40 -31.68
C GLU A 68 -6.19 -3.90 -31.75
N ASP A 69 -5.64 -4.38 -32.88
CA ASP A 69 -5.43 -5.80 -33.13
C ASP A 69 -4.58 -6.48 -32.05
N LYS A 70 -3.63 -5.74 -31.46
CA LYS A 70 -2.77 -6.22 -30.36
C LYS A 70 -3.52 -6.60 -29.08
N TYR A 71 -4.76 -6.13 -28.90
CA TYR A 71 -5.61 -6.47 -27.75
C TYR A 71 -6.88 -7.22 -28.14
N ALA A 72 -7.24 -7.24 -29.43
CA ALA A 72 -8.56 -7.64 -29.87
C ALA A 72 -8.90 -9.10 -29.53
N SER A 73 -7.92 -9.99 -29.61
CA SER A 73 -8.06 -11.42 -29.32
C SER A 73 -7.94 -11.77 -27.83
N THR A 74 -7.42 -10.86 -26.99
CA THR A 74 -7.05 -11.14 -25.59
C THR A 74 -7.84 -10.30 -24.57
N ARG A 75 -8.98 -9.74 -24.98
CA ARG A 75 -9.81 -8.87 -24.12
C ARG A 75 -10.33 -9.58 -22.86
N GLY A 76 -10.58 -10.89 -22.95
CA GLY A 76 -11.03 -11.67 -21.79
C GLY A 76 -9.94 -11.78 -20.74
N GLU A 77 -8.72 -11.96 -21.20
CA GLU A 77 -7.51 -12.17 -20.41
C GLU A 77 -7.02 -10.86 -19.80
N LEU A 78 -7.08 -9.75 -20.55
CA LEU A 78 -6.85 -8.42 -20.01
C LEU A 78 -7.83 -8.06 -18.89
N LEU A 79 -9.12 -8.40 -19.05
CA LEU A 79 -10.11 -8.20 -18.00
C LEU A 79 -9.82 -9.08 -16.78
N GLU A 80 -9.41 -10.34 -16.99
CA GLU A 80 -9.03 -11.23 -15.91
C GLU A 80 -7.75 -10.73 -15.19
N LEU A 81 -6.83 -10.13 -15.93
CA LEU A 81 -5.63 -9.46 -15.40
C LEU A 81 -6.02 -8.31 -14.47
N MET A 82 -6.93 -7.43 -14.91
CA MET A 82 -7.45 -6.34 -14.07
C MET A 82 -8.09 -6.85 -12.77
N LYS A 83 -8.86 -7.93 -12.84
CA LYS A 83 -9.46 -8.57 -11.65
C LYS A 83 -8.38 -9.13 -10.73
N LYS A 84 -7.36 -9.79 -11.28
CA LYS A 84 -6.27 -10.39 -10.52
C LYS A 84 -5.43 -9.37 -9.76
N PHE A 85 -5.19 -8.22 -10.38
CA PHE A 85 -4.54 -7.07 -9.73
C PHE A 85 -5.48 -6.25 -8.83
N GLN A 86 -6.69 -6.73 -8.57
CA GLN A 86 -7.69 -6.07 -7.71
C GLN A 86 -8.00 -4.64 -8.17
N LEU A 87 -8.03 -4.41 -9.49
CA LEU A 87 -8.31 -3.10 -10.11
C LEU A 87 -9.78 -2.93 -10.49
N CYS A 88 -10.53 -4.03 -10.60
CA CYS A 88 -11.96 -3.99 -10.87
C CYS A 88 -12.67 -5.23 -10.31
N TYR A 89 -13.99 -5.12 -10.15
CA TYR A 89 -14.87 -6.23 -9.82
C TYR A 89 -16.10 -6.24 -10.73
N LYS A 90 -16.72 -7.42 -10.86
CA LYS A 90 -18.01 -7.57 -11.55
C LYS A 90 -19.14 -7.29 -10.56
N ILE A 91 -20.11 -6.46 -10.94
CA ILE A 91 -21.30 -6.24 -10.10
C ILE A 91 -22.08 -7.57 -10.00
N PRO A 92 -22.41 -8.04 -8.79
CA PRO A 92 -23.24 -9.23 -8.59
C PRO A 92 -24.56 -9.13 -9.36
N ASP A 93 -25.02 -10.25 -9.92
CA ASP A 93 -26.27 -10.37 -10.68
C ASP A 93 -26.41 -9.46 -11.92
N SER A 94 -25.35 -8.72 -12.27
CA SER A 94 -25.32 -7.88 -13.46
C SER A 94 -24.71 -8.62 -14.65
N LYS A 95 -25.31 -8.42 -15.83
CA LYS A 95 -24.74 -8.88 -17.09
C LYS A 95 -23.58 -7.96 -17.49
N ASP A 96 -22.38 -8.54 -17.53
CA ASP A 96 -21.17 -7.94 -18.11
C ASP A 96 -20.85 -6.50 -17.68
N THR A 97 -21.16 -6.15 -16.44
CA THR A 97 -20.89 -4.82 -15.87
C THR A 97 -19.87 -4.91 -14.75
N PHE A 98 -18.89 -4.01 -14.80
CA PHE A 98 -17.75 -3.96 -13.91
C PHE A 98 -17.58 -2.57 -13.34
N ILE A 99 -16.89 -2.49 -12.20
CA ILE A 99 -16.53 -1.24 -11.53
C ILE A 99 -15.03 -1.24 -11.26
N ALA A 100 -14.35 -0.15 -11.63
CA ALA A 100 -13.00 0.19 -11.20
C ALA A 100 -13.09 1.14 -9.98
N PRO A 101 -12.86 0.67 -8.74
CA PRO A 101 -13.12 1.45 -7.53
C PRO A 101 -12.32 2.75 -7.41
N GLN A 102 -11.14 2.80 -8.03
CA GLN A 102 -10.26 3.97 -8.08
C GLN A 102 -10.88 5.17 -8.82
N LEU A 103 -11.90 4.93 -9.64
CA LEU A 103 -12.65 5.96 -10.37
C LEU A 103 -14.03 6.26 -9.76
N LEU A 104 -14.36 5.66 -8.60
CA LEU A 104 -15.58 6.00 -7.89
C LEU A 104 -15.56 7.47 -7.45
N SER A 105 -16.75 7.99 -7.15
CA SER A 105 -16.88 9.34 -6.60
C SER A 105 -16.12 9.46 -5.27
N ASP A 106 -15.50 10.61 -5.04
CA ASP A 106 -14.95 10.96 -3.73
C ASP A 106 -16.06 11.26 -2.69
N ASN A 107 -17.26 11.59 -3.17
CA ASN A 107 -18.37 11.97 -2.32
C ASN A 107 -18.99 10.74 -1.65
N GLN A 108 -18.97 10.73 -0.32
CA GLN A 108 -19.68 9.76 0.48
C GLN A 108 -21.20 9.91 0.26
N PRO A 109 -21.93 8.85 -0.12
CA PRO A 109 -23.38 8.88 -0.24
C PRO A 109 -24.03 9.05 1.12
N TYR A 110 -25.25 9.57 1.14
CA TYR A 110 -26.07 9.58 2.36
C TYR A 110 -26.60 8.18 2.66
N TYR A 111 -26.48 7.75 3.91
CA TYR A 111 -27.07 6.52 4.44
C TYR A 111 -27.41 6.73 5.92
N ASP A 112 -28.43 6.02 6.39
CA ASP A 112 -28.79 6.03 7.81
C ASP A 112 -27.85 5.11 8.59
N TRP A 113 -27.14 5.67 9.57
CA TRP A 113 -26.21 4.94 10.42
C TRP A 113 -26.47 5.25 11.89
N ASN A 114 -26.84 4.24 12.66
CA ASN A 114 -27.02 4.39 14.11
C ASN A 114 -25.65 4.49 14.81
N PRO A 115 -25.31 5.62 15.45
CA PRO A 115 -24.04 5.79 16.14
C PRO A 115 -23.98 5.06 17.50
N SER A 116 -25.08 4.51 18.02
CA SER A 116 -25.06 3.83 19.32
C SER A 116 -24.58 2.38 19.22
N HIS A 117 -23.92 1.87 20.27
CA HIS A 117 -23.53 0.47 20.43
C HIS A 117 -22.70 -0.13 19.29
N ASN A 118 -21.90 0.69 18.60
CA ASN A 118 -21.02 0.24 17.53
C ASN A 118 -19.78 -0.48 18.09
N LEU A 119 -19.35 -1.54 17.41
CA LEU A 119 -17.99 -2.05 17.56
C LEU A 119 -17.08 -1.23 16.66
N ILE A 120 -15.98 -0.69 17.18
CA ILE A 120 -15.07 0.19 16.44
C ILE A 120 -13.69 -0.44 16.40
N LEU A 121 -13.06 -0.49 15.23
CA LEU A 121 -11.65 -0.84 15.07
C LEU A 121 -11.00 0.22 14.20
N ARG A 122 -9.77 0.63 14.54
CA ARG A 122 -9.02 1.58 13.72
C ARG A 122 -7.66 1.03 13.38
N TYR A 123 -7.18 1.36 12.19
CA TYR A 123 -5.81 1.10 11.75
C TYR A 123 -5.14 2.45 11.60
N ALA A 124 -4.02 2.66 12.29
CA ALA A 124 -3.18 3.83 12.12
C ALA A 124 -1.91 3.47 11.35
N TYR A 125 -1.45 4.34 10.46
CA TYR A 125 -0.21 4.17 9.70
C TYR A 125 0.77 5.30 10.04
N PRO A 126 1.63 5.12 11.06
CA PRO A 126 2.50 6.18 11.56
C PRO A 126 3.42 6.76 10.49
N ASP A 127 4.07 5.89 9.73
CA ASP A 127 5.13 6.27 8.79
C ASP A 127 4.55 6.63 7.41
N PHE A 128 3.75 5.71 6.84
CA PHE A 128 3.21 5.83 5.49
C PHE A 128 1.94 4.99 5.32
N MET A 129 0.91 5.58 4.69
CA MET A 129 -0.31 4.89 4.30
C MET A 129 -0.34 4.72 2.77
N PRO A 130 -0.21 3.49 2.24
CA PRO A 130 -0.36 3.22 0.82
C PRO A 130 -1.73 3.66 0.29
N LYS A 131 -1.75 4.34 -0.86
CA LYS A 131 -2.99 4.58 -1.58
C LYS A 131 -3.58 3.26 -2.07
N GLY A 132 -4.90 3.19 -2.08
CA GLY A 132 -5.63 2.08 -2.68
C GLY A 132 -5.88 0.87 -1.78
N ILE A 133 -5.57 0.93 -0.48
CA ILE A 133 -5.97 -0.11 0.48
C ILE A 133 -7.49 -0.29 0.45
N ILE A 134 -8.26 0.81 0.51
CA ILE A 134 -9.72 0.74 0.47
C ILE A 134 -10.26 0.31 -0.90
N THR A 135 -9.68 0.78 -2.01
CA THR A 135 -10.13 0.34 -3.34
C THR A 135 -9.91 -1.16 -3.53
N ARG A 136 -8.80 -1.71 -3.03
CA ARG A 136 -8.54 -3.16 -3.04
C ARG A 136 -9.49 -3.91 -2.12
N LEU A 137 -9.77 -3.37 -0.92
CA LEU A 137 -10.78 -3.92 0.00
C LEU A 137 -12.15 -4.00 -0.66
N ILE A 138 -12.56 -2.93 -1.35
CA ILE A 138 -13.82 -2.88 -2.12
C ILE A 138 -13.85 -4.00 -3.16
N VAL A 139 -12.77 -4.24 -3.90
CA VAL A 139 -12.72 -5.34 -4.88
C VAL A 139 -12.88 -6.70 -4.21
N VAL A 140 -12.14 -7.00 -3.13
CA VAL A 140 -12.21 -8.33 -2.51
C VAL A 140 -13.53 -8.56 -1.75
N MET A 141 -14.16 -7.49 -1.25
CA MET A 141 -15.39 -7.55 -0.45
C MET A 141 -16.66 -7.18 -1.25
N HIS A 142 -16.56 -7.04 -2.59
CA HIS A 142 -17.64 -6.47 -3.41
C HIS A 142 -19.00 -7.18 -3.28
N GLN A 143 -19.01 -8.49 -3.02
CA GLN A 143 -20.24 -9.27 -2.83
C GLN A 143 -21.07 -8.82 -1.62
N TYR A 144 -20.42 -8.18 -0.64
CA TYR A 144 -21.06 -7.71 0.57
C TYR A 144 -21.44 -6.23 0.52
N ILE A 145 -21.16 -5.50 -0.56
CA ILE A 145 -21.52 -4.07 -0.67
C ILE A 145 -23.03 -3.92 -0.51
N ASP A 146 -23.44 -3.10 0.46
CA ASP A 146 -24.83 -2.90 0.82
C ASP A 146 -25.61 -2.35 -0.39
N GLN A 147 -26.59 -3.14 -0.84
CA GLN A 147 -27.42 -2.89 -2.01
C GLN A 147 -26.64 -2.62 -3.31
N GLN A 148 -25.34 -2.91 -3.35
CA GLN A 148 -24.43 -2.51 -4.44
C GLN A 148 -24.44 -1.00 -4.73
N GLN A 149 -24.80 -0.17 -3.75
CA GLN A 149 -24.94 1.29 -3.92
C GLN A 149 -24.05 2.09 -2.96
N TYR A 150 -23.80 1.59 -1.76
CA TYR A 150 -23.11 2.33 -0.72
C TYR A 150 -21.59 2.11 -0.77
N VAL A 151 -20.99 2.62 -1.84
CA VAL A 151 -19.54 2.52 -2.11
C VAL A 151 -19.04 3.79 -2.78
N TRP A 152 -17.90 4.29 -2.32
CA TRP A 152 -17.23 5.47 -2.85
C TRP A 152 -15.71 5.27 -2.73
N LYS A 153 -14.91 6.19 -3.27
CA LYS A 153 -13.47 5.96 -3.42
C LYS A 153 -12.73 5.70 -2.10
N SER A 154 -13.16 6.38 -1.03
CA SER A 154 -12.54 6.31 0.30
C SER A 154 -13.35 5.49 1.31
N GLY A 155 -14.40 4.78 0.89
CA GLY A 155 -15.17 3.97 1.84
C GLY A 155 -16.28 3.13 1.25
N VAL A 156 -16.80 2.25 2.09
CA VAL A 156 -17.81 1.26 1.70
C VAL A 156 -18.66 0.85 2.90
N ILE A 157 -19.95 0.61 2.65
CA ILE A 157 -20.84 -0.08 3.58
C ILE A 157 -21.01 -1.52 3.14
N LEU A 158 -20.69 -2.45 4.02
CA LEU A 158 -20.81 -3.88 3.82
C LEU A 158 -21.95 -4.43 4.68
N THR A 159 -22.73 -5.37 4.14
CA THR A 159 -23.83 -6.03 4.85
C THR A 159 -23.67 -7.55 4.76
N LYS A 160 -23.77 -8.22 5.92
CA LYS A 160 -23.85 -9.68 6.03
C LYS A 160 -24.75 -10.06 7.21
N ASP A 161 -25.72 -10.94 6.99
CA ASP A 161 -26.58 -11.51 8.04
C ASP A 161 -27.20 -10.46 8.99
N ASN A 162 -27.80 -9.39 8.43
CA ASN A 162 -28.36 -8.24 9.16
C ASN A 162 -27.35 -7.47 10.05
N THR A 163 -26.07 -7.62 9.77
CA THR A 163 -24.98 -6.85 10.37
C THR A 163 -24.36 -5.97 9.30
N LYS A 164 -24.10 -4.71 9.63
CA LYS A 164 -23.50 -3.74 8.72
C LYS A 164 -22.13 -3.29 9.24
N ALA A 165 -21.17 -3.14 8.33
CA ALA A 165 -19.86 -2.56 8.59
C ALA A 165 -19.64 -1.34 7.69
N GLU A 166 -19.34 -0.21 8.30
CA GLU A 166 -18.84 0.98 7.63
C GLU A 166 -17.32 0.97 7.70
N VAL A 167 -16.65 1.03 6.55
CA VAL A 167 -15.19 1.12 6.44
C VAL A 167 -14.82 2.41 5.72
N ILE A 168 -14.09 3.30 6.37
CA ILE A 168 -13.70 4.61 5.82
C ILE A 168 -12.20 4.83 5.98
N GLU A 169 -11.56 5.28 4.91
CA GLU A 169 -10.20 5.82 4.91
C GLU A 169 -10.22 7.33 5.15
N TYR A 170 -9.48 7.75 6.17
CA TYR A 170 -9.12 9.13 6.43
C TYR A 170 -7.65 9.34 6.05
N TYR A 171 -7.38 9.45 4.74
CA TYR A 171 -6.00 9.51 4.21
C TYR A 171 -5.16 10.62 4.87
N GLY A 172 -5.73 11.82 5.08
CA GLY A 172 -5.04 12.93 5.76
C GLY A 172 -4.69 12.66 7.23
N LYS A 173 -5.36 11.71 7.88
CA LYS A 173 -5.06 11.23 9.24
C LYS A 173 -4.26 9.93 9.24
N ARG A 174 -3.98 9.37 8.06
CA ARG A 174 -3.38 8.03 7.91
C ARG A 174 -4.10 7.01 8.78
N GLU A 175 -5.42 6.97 8.66
CA GLU A 175 -6.29 6.12 9.47
C GLU A 175 -7.32 5.40 8.58
N ILE A 176 -7.57 4.12 8.85
CA ILE A 176 -8.80 3.45 8.42
C ILE A 176 -9.65 3.21 9.67
N LYS A 177 -10.92 3.63 9.62
CA LYS A 177 -11.90 3.40 10.68
C LYS A 177 -12.94 2.41 10.21
N ILE A 178 -13.20 1.41 11.04
CA ILE A 178 -14.28 0.44 10.86
C ILE A 178 -15.27 0.63 11.99
N ARG A 179 -16.56 0.74 11.65
CA ARG A 179 -17.67 0.71 12.60
C ARG A 179 -18.61 -0.42 12.23
N VAL A 180 -19.02 -1.24 13.19
CA VAL A 180 -19.91 -2.37 12.95
C VAL A 180 -21.12 -2.30 13.86
N THR A 181 -22.30 -2.46 13.28
CA THR A 181 -23.59 -2.50 13.97
C THR A 181 -24.40 -3.73 13.53
N GLY A 182 -25.30 -4.20 14.38
CA GLY A 182 -26.12 -5.40 14.14
C GLY A 182 -25.88 -6.50 15.16
N ARG A 183 -26.33 -7.71 14.81
CA ARG A 183 -26.37 -8.85 15.75
C ARG A 183 -24.99 -9.52 15.91
N ASP A 184 -24.26 -9.71 14.82
CA ASP A 184 -22.96 -10.39 14.82
C ASP A 184 -21.82 -9.42 14.45
N LYS A 185 -21.64 -8.40 15.31
CA LYS A 185 -20.63 -7.36 15.10
C LYS A 185 -19.22 -7.92 15.03
N ARG A 186 -18.88 -8.87 15.92
CA ARG A 186 -17.57 -9.51 15.97
C ARG A 186 -17.31 -10.35 14.72
N GLY A 187 -18.28 -11.14 14.26
CA GLY A 187 -18.14 -11.98 13.08
C GLY A 187 -17.88 -11.17 11.82
N LEU A 188 -18.68 -10.12 11.55
CA LEU A 188 -18.45 -9.26 10.39
C LEU A 188 -17.13 -8.48 10.51
N LEU A 189 -16.81 -7.94 11.68
CA LEU A 189 -15.53 -7.25 11.88
C LEU A 189 -14.33 -8.16 11.61
N THR A 190 -14.40 -9.42 12.06
CA THR A 190 -13.33 -10.40 11.86
C THR A 190 -13.08 -10.65 10.37
N ILE A 191 -14.14 -10.73 9.56
CA ILE A 191 -14.03 -10.92 8.11
C ILE A 191 -13.37 -9.69 7.46
N VAL A 192 -13.81 -8.49 7.82
CA VAL A 192 -13.24 -7.24 7.28
C VAL A 192 -11.78 -7.07 7.70
N ALA A 193 -11.45 -7.35 8.96
CA ALA A 193 -10.09 -7.28 9.49
C ALA A 193 -9.18 -8.29 8.79
N TYR A 194 -9.65 -9.53 8.58
CA TYR A 194 -8.89 -10.55 7.86
C TYR A 194 -8.52 -10.11 6.42
N GLU A 195 -9.48 -9.55 5.67
CA GLU A 195 -9.19 -9.06 4.32
C GLU A 195 -8.25 -7.84 4.31
N LEU A 196 -8.38 -6.95 5.30
CA LEU A 196 -7.44 -5.84 5.47
C LEU A 196 -6.02 -6.33 5.80
N ASP A 197 -5.86 -7.27 6.73
CA ASP A 197 -4.57 -7.83 7.09
C ASP A 197 -3.92 -8.55 5.89
N ARG A 198 -4.71 -9.27 5.08
CA ARG A 198 -4.23 -9.84 3.80
C ARG A 198 -3.72 -8.77 2.83
N ILE A 199 -4.44 -7.66 2.71
CA ILE A 199 -4.02 -6.53 1.89
C ILE A 199 -2.75 -5.90 2.45
N HIS A 200 -2.65 -5.69 3.76
CA HIS A 200 -1.46 -5.15 4.42
C HIS A 200 -0.23 -6.02 4.19
N ASN A 201 -0.38 -7.34 4.35
CA ASN A 201 0.71 -8.31 4.15
C ASN A 201 1.24 -8.34 2.72
N SER A 202 0.48 -7.84 1.73
CA SER A 202 0.98 -7.70 0.36
C SER A 202 1.97 -6.55 0.17
N TYR A 203 2.07 -5.61 1.11
CA TYR A 203 3.03 -4.50 1.07
C TYR A 203 4.30 -4.85 1.84
N LYS A 204 5.45 -4.87 1.16
CA LYS A 204 6.76 -5.08 1.81
C LYS A 204 7.02 -3.95 2.81
N ARG A 205 7.27 -4.31 4.07
CA ARG A 205 7.68 -3.39 5.16
C ARG A 205 6.62 -2.33 5.54
N LEU A 206 5.34 -2.56 5.24
CA LEU A 206 4.28 -1.68 5.73
C LEU A 206 4.17 -1.79 7.25
N LYS A 207 4.23 -0.65 7.93
CA LYS A 207 4.00 -0.55 9.37
C LYS A 207 2.64 0.07 9.64
N TYR A 208 1.83 -0.64 10.42
CA TYR A 208 0.53 -0.18 10.87
C TYR A 208 0.30 -0.63 12.31
N SER A 209 -0.68 -0.01 12.97
CA SER A 209 -1.11 -0.37 14.31
C SER A 209 -2.62 -0.50 14.36
N GLN A 210 -3.11 -1.66 14.79
CA GLN A 210 -4.51 -1.87 15.14
C GLN A 210 -4.78 -1.20 16.49
N LEU A 211 -5.79 -0.34 16.54
CA LEU A 211 -6.19 0.40 17.73
C LEU A 211 -7.51 -0.16 18.27
N ILE A 212 -7.42 -0.81 19.42
CA ILE A 212 -8.53 -1.44 20.13
C ILE A 212 -9.20 -0.39 21.03
N PRO A 213 -10.48 -0.01 20.84
CA PRO A 213 -11.19 0.90 21.73
C PRO A 213 -11.29 0.37 23.16
N CYS A 214 -11.24 1.31 24.10
CA CYS A 214 -11.58 1.06 25.49
C CYS A 214 -13.08 0.72 25.62
N ASN A 215 -13.40 -0.27 26.45
CA ASN A 215 -14.77 -0.70 26.74
C ASN A 215 -15.32 -0.16 28.08
N CYS A 216 -14.66 0.84 28.68
CA CYS A 216 -15.13 1.47 29.91
C CYS A 216 -16.48 2.18 29.70
N SER A 217 -17.18 2.52 30.79
CA SER A 217 -18.51 3.14 30.73
C SER A 217 -18.57 4.45 29.94
N THR A 218 -17.46 5.17 29.86
CA THR A 218 -17.35 6.42 29.10
C THR A 218 -17.05 6.18 27.62
N CYS A 219 -16.34 5.09 27.28
CA CYS A 219 -15.87 4.82 25.93
C CYS A 219 -16.80 3.91 25.13
N LYS A 220 -17.53 2.99 25.79
CA LYS A 220 -18.33 1.93 25.15
C LYS A 220 -19.33 2.42 24.10
N ASP A 221 -19.98 3.56 24.34
CA ASP A 221 -20.97 4.15 23.42
C ASP A 221 -20.44 5.40 22.68
N SER A 222 -19.17 5.72 22.85
CA SER A 222 -18.53 6.85 22.19
C SER A 222 -18.18 6.52 20.73
N GLN A 223 -18.35 7.50 19.85
CA GLN A 223 -17.85 7.42 18.46
C GLN A 223 -16.36 7.71 18.31
N SER A 224 -15.74 8.19 19.39
CA SER A 224 -14.32 8.47 19.52
C SER A 224 -13.83 7.98 20.90
N PRO A 225 -13.84 6.66 21.14
CA PRO A 225 -13.34 6.11 22.39
C PRO A 225 -11.81 6.29 22.46
N HIS A 226 -11.27 6.38 23.68
CA HIS A 226 -9.86 6.10 23.90
C HIS A 226 -9.52 4.73 23.29
N SER A 227 -8.32 4.56 22.73
CA SER A 227 -7.92 3.30 22.11
C SER A 227 -6.47 2.97 22.44
N TYR A 228 -6.18 1.68 22.47
CA TYR A 228 -4.86 1.14 22.78
C TYR A 228 -4.28 0.46 21.53
N PRO A 229 -2.99 0.66 21.22
CA PRO A 229 -2.30 -0.17 20.24
C PRO A 229 -2.40 -1.63 20.64
N PHE A 230 -2.78 -2.49 19.69
CA PHE A 230 -2.94 -3.91 19.93
C PHE A 230 -1.66 -4.57 20.46
N GLU A 231 -0.50 -4.19 19.92
CA GLU A 231 0.80 -4.64 20.40
C GLU A 231 1.07 -4.28 21.87
N THR A 232 0.56 -3.14 22.35
CA THR A 232 0.65 -2.78 23.77
C THR A 232 -0.18 -3.74 24.61
N LEU A 233 -1.42 -4.04 24.19
CA LEU A 233 -2.27 -5.00 24.91
C LEU A 233 -1.66 -6.42 24.92
N ARG A 234 -1.01 -6.83 23.83
CA ARG A 234 -0.28 -8.12 23.77
C ARG A 234 0.87 -8.17 24.78
N LYS A 235 1.65 -7.08 24.93
CA LYS A 235 2.72 -7.00 25.92
C LYS A 235 2.21 -7.12 27.35
N PHE A 236 1.10 -6.44 27.68
CA PHE A 236 0.45 -6.58 28.98
C PHE A 236 0.10 -8.04 29.29
N ILE A 237 -0.48 -8.78 28.33
CA ILE A 237 -0.77 -10.21 28.50
C ILE A 237 0.50 -11.03 28.70
N ALA A 238 1.55 -10.78 27.91
CA ALA A 238 2.83 -11.50 28.03
C ALA A 238 3.50 -11.28 29.40
N ASP A 239 3.40 -10.06 29.94
CA ASP A 239 3.92 -9.68 31.25
C ASP A 239 3.02 -10.13 32.41
N LYS A 240 1.91 -10.82 32.12
CA LYS A 240 0.87 -11.25 33.07
C LYS A 240 0.18 -10.09 33.79
N GLU A 241 0.16 -8.92 33.16
CA GLU A 241 -0.56 -7.73 33.60
C GLU A 241 -1.90 -7.62 32.88
N TYR A 242 -3.00 -7.86 33.59
CA TYR A 242 -4.33 -7.98 32.98
C TYR A 242 -5.20 -6.72 33.10
N THR A 243 -4.64 -5.62 33.61
CA THR A 243 -5.37 -4.36 33.77
C THR A 243 -4.59 -3.19 33.21
N ILE A 244 -5.26 -2.31 32.47
CA ILE A 244 -4.70 -1.09 31.90
C ILE A 244 -5.63 0.09 32.19
N GLN A 245 -5.07 1.27 32.45
CA GLN A 245 -5.88 2.46 32.74
C GLN A 245 -6.41 3.10 31.45
N CYS A 246 -7.69 3.48 31.44
CA CYS A 246 -8.26 4.37 30.42
C CYS A 246 -7.79 5.81 30.62
N GLN A 247 -7.15 6.40 29.62
CA GLN A 247 -6.67 7.79 29.70
C GLN A 247 -7.79 8.84 29.53
N GLN A 248 -9.03 8.41 29.35
CA GLN A 248 -10.20 9.29 29.23
C GLN A 248 -11.10 9.24 30.48
N SER A 249 -11.35 8.05 31.03
CA SER A 249 -12.18 7.88 32.25
C SER A 249 -11.37 7.64 33.52
N TYR A 250 -10.06 7.41 33.40
CA TYR A 250 -9.14 7.02 34.48
C TYR A 250 -9.47 5.69 35.16
N GLN A 251 -10.45 4.94 34.66
CA GLN A 251 -10.83 3.61 35.16
C GLN A 251 -9.82 2.56 34.70
N MET A 252 -9.49 1.60 35.58
CA MET A 252 -8.79 0.39 35.20
C MET A 252 -9.74 -0.54 34.46
N VAL A 253 -9.36 -0.99 33.27
CA VAL A 253 -10.10 -1.93 32.44
C VAL A 253 -9.32 -3.22 32.23
N ASN A 254 -10.03 -4.32 32.04
CA ASN A 254 -9.43 -5.63 31.83
C ASN A 254 -8.91 -5.78 30.39
N VAL A 255 -7.63 -6.10 30.23
CA VAL A 255 -6.94 -6.22 28.93
C VAL A 255 -7.52 -7.34 28.06
N LEU A 256 -7.86 -8.48 28.66
CA LEU A 256 -8.42 -9.62 27.91
C LEU A 256 -9.80 -9.27 27.36
N ASN A 257 -10.65 -8.60 28.14
CA ASN A 257 -11.97 -8.16 27.68
C ASN A 257 -11.86 -7.14 26.54
N LEU A 258 -10.88 -6.23 26.58
CA LEU A 258 -10.65 -5.28 25.48
C LEU A 258 -10.36 -6.00 24.15
N ILE A 259 -9.54 -7.04 24.19
CA ILE A 259 -9.19 -7.81 22.99
C ILE A 259 -10.37 -8.69 22.58
N ASP A 260 -10.92 -9.48 23.51
CA ASP A 260 -12.00 -10.41 23.23
C ASP A 260 -13.17 -9.70 22.56
N ASP A 261 -13.56 -8.52 23.08
CA ASP A 261 -14.63 -7.65 22.54
C ASP A 261 -14.53 -7.38 21.04
N ILE A 262 -13.35 -7.51 20.45
CA ILE A 262 -13.05 -7.18 19.06
C ILE A 262 -12.54 -8.40 18.27
N ILE A 263 -11.66 -9.19 18.87
CA ILE A 263 -10.90 -10.28 18.26
C ILE A 263 -11.12 -11.53 19.11
N ASP A 264 -11.53 -12.63 18.49
CA ASP A 264 -11.62 -13.92 19.18
C ASP A 264 -10.22 -14.36 19.66
N VAL A 265 -10.00 -14.32 20.98
CA VAL A 265 -8.69 -14.62 21.60
C VAL A 265 -8.22 -16.03 21.27
N ASN A 266 -9.13 -16.97 20.97
CA ASN A 266 -8.78 -18.34 20.58
C ASN A 266 -7.97 -18.39 19.28
N LYS A 267 -8.12 -17.39 18.40
CA LYS A 267 -7.33 -17.30 17.16
C LYS A 267 -5.90 -16.80 17.38
N LEU A 268 -5.63 -16.08 18.48
CA LEU A 268 -4.27 -15.63 18.81
C LEU A 268 -3.38 -16.78 19.30
N VAL A 269 -3.97 -17.81 19.91
CA VAL A 269 -3.27 -19.02 20.36
C VAL A 269 -3.01 -20.00 19.20
N SER A 270 -3.80 -19.92 18.13
CA SER A 270 -3.74 -20.88 17.00
C SER A 270 -2.63 -20.59 15.98
N ASN A 271 -2.09 -19.37 15.95
CA ASN A 271 -1.09 -18.97 14.96
C ASN A 271 0.36 -19.36 15.31
N ASP A 272 0.62 -19.80 16.56
CA ASP A 272 1.93 -20.34 16.96
C ASP A 272 2.04 -21.87 16.78
N GLN A 273 1.01 -22.54 16.22
CA GLN A 273 0.97 -23.99 16.01
C GLN A 273 0.77 -24.44 14.56
N GLN A 274 1.24 -23.66 13.58
CA GLN A 274 1.46 -24.19 12.23
C GLN A 274 2.84 -24.87 12.11
N ASP A 275 3.08 -25.87 12.96
CA ASP A 275 4.06 -26.94 12.73
C ASP A 275 3.79 -28.08 13.72
N SER A 276 2.64 -28.74 13.58
CA SER A 276 2.43 -30.19 13.81
C SER A 276 0.93 -30.51 13.84
N ASN A 277 0.51 -31.40 12.95
CA ASN A 277 -0.83 -31.98 12.99
C ASN A 277 -1.03 -32.79 14.28
N GLN A 278 -1.92 -32.33 15.17
CA GLN A 278 -2.76 -33.22 15.97
C GLN A 278 -3.98 -32.46 16.51
N SER A 279 -5.17 -32.94 16.17
CA SER A 279 -6.45 -32.46 16.68
C SER A 279 -6.59 -32.83 18.16
N ILE A 280 -6.75 -31.84 19.04
CA ILE A 280 -7.14 -32.11 20.42
C ILE A 280 -8.37 -31.28 20.79
N GLN A 281 -9.47 -31.98 21.07
CA GLN A 281 -10.70 -31.45 21.63
C GLN A 281 -10.50 -31.27 23.14
N PHE A 282 -10.62 -30.05 23.67
CA PHE A 282 -10.66 -29.84 25.12
C PHE A 282 -11.94 -29.11 25.56
N LYS A 283 -12.77 -29.83 26.33
CA LYS A 283 -13.75 -29.27 27.26
C LYS A 283 -13.07 -29.12 28.62
N GLY A 284 -12.78 -27.90 29.06
CA GLY A 284 -12.25 -27.62 30.41
C GLY A 284 -11.71 -26.20 30.60
N ASP A 285 -11.84 -25.66 31.83
CA ASP A 285 -11.68 -24.24 32.21
C ASP A 285 -10.37 -23.56 31.78
N ILE A 286 -10.54 -22.42 31.10
CA ILE A 286 -9.52 -21.54 30.49
C ILE A 286 -8.45 -21.06 31.50
N GLN A 287 -8.79 -20.91 32.79
CA GLN A 287 -7.83 -20.50 33.83
C GLN A 287 -6.73 -21.54 34.08
N LYS A 288 -6.99 -22.84 33.85
CA LYS A 288 -5.97 -23.89 33.99
C LYS A 288 -5.00 -23.93 32.81
N LEU A 289 -5.44 -23.56 31.61
CA LEU A 289 -4.61 -23.56 30.39
C LEU A 289 -3.53 -22.48 30.43
N VAL A 290 -3.88 -21.26 30.88
CA VAL A 290 -2.91 -20.17 31.07
C VAL A 290 -1.90 -20.48 32.18
N LEU A 291 -2.33 -21.21 33.22
CA LEU A 291 -1.46 -21.66 34.31
C LEU A 291 -0.50 -22.79 33.86
N LEU A 292 -0.95 -23.72 33.02
CA LEU A 292 -0.12 -24.81 32.49
C LEU A 292 0.96 -24.29 31.54
N LEU A 293 0.64 -23.31 30.69
CA LEU A 293 1.59 -22.71 29.76
C LEU A 293 2.67 -21.84 30.45
N SER A 294 2.45 -21.45 31.71
CA SER A 294 3.41 -20.68 32.50
C SER A 294 4.29 -21.54 33.42
N GLN A 295 4.10 -22.87 33.45
CA GLN A 295 4.83 -23.81 34.31
C GLN A 295 5.88 -24.68 33.58
N HIS A 296 6.06 -24.56 32.27
CA HIS A 296 7.14 -25.23 31.54
C HIS A 296 8.19 -24.24 31.05
N GLY A 297 9.03 -23.81 32.01
CA GLY A 297 10.41 -23.43 31.71
C GLY A 297 11.27 -24.68 31.63
N ASN A 298 12.18 -24.73 30.65
CA ASN A 298 13.18 -25.77 30.38
C ASN A 298 12.66 -27.16 30.01
N ILE A 299 12.69 -27.48 28.70
CA ILE A 299 13.00 -28.83 28.23
C ILE A 299 14.45 -28.81 27.75
N SER A 300 15.36 -29.32 28.58
CA SER A 300 16.64 -29.84 28.12
C SER A 300 16.37 -31.21 27.48
N GLY A 301 16.55 -31.31 26.18
CA GLY A 301 16.61 -32.57 25.44
C GLY A 301 17.87 -32.55 24.59
N ASP A 302 18.71 -33.57 24.75
CA ASP A 302 19.98 -33.75 24.07
C ASP A 302 19.76 -33.88 22.55
N TYR A 303 20.27 -32.92 21.77
CA TYR A 303 20.26 -32.94 20.30
C TYR A 303 21.68 -33.03 19.73
N SER A 304 22.55 -33.80 20.38
CA SER A 304 23.91 -34.03 19.89
C SER A 304 24.02 -35.02 18.71
N GLU A 305 22.92 -35.53 18.15
CA GLU A 305 22.97 -36.53 17.06
C GLU A 305 22.42 -36.12 15.68
N ILE A 306 21.97 -34.88 15.45
CA ILE A 306 21.47 -34.47 14.11
C ILE A 306 22.42 -33.47 13.40
N MET A 307 23.57 -33.15 13.99
CA MET A 307 24.61 -32.31 13.38
C MET A 307 25.83 -33.13 12.94
N ALA A 308 25.62 -34.08 12.04
CA ALA A 308 26.70 -34.65 11.24
C ALA A 308 26.23 -34.86 9.80
N ASN A 309 26.84 -34.10 8.89
CA ASN A 309 26.70 -34.11 7.43
C ASN A 309 25.51 -33.32 6.85
N ILE A 310 25.72 -32.02 6.63
CA ILE A 310 25.90 -31.49 5.26
C ILE A 310 26.92 -30.35 5.37
N ASN A 311 28.09 -30.60 4.80
CA ASN A 311 29.17 -29.64 4.63
C ASN A 311 29.17 -29.28 3.14
N ASP A 312 28.70 -28.09 2.76
CA ASP A 312 29.32 -27.41 1.62
C ASP A 312 29.15 -25.89 1.69
N LYS A 313 30.21 -25.24 1.20
CA LYS A 313 30.66 -23.88 1.49
C LYS A 313 29.99 -22.85 0.58
N SER A 314 29.56 -21.74 1.16
CA SER A 314 29.80 -20.42 0.56
C SER A 314 29.89 -19.36 1.64
N GLN A 315 30.84 -18.46 1.46
CA GLN A 315 31.54 -17.70 2.48
C GLN A 315 30.72 -16.57 3.12
N ASN A 316 31.09 -16.25 4.37
CA ASN A 316 30.77 -15.02 5.08
C ASN A 316 31.14 -13.77 4.28
N ILE A 317 30.23 -12.80 4.21
CA ILE A 317 30.57 -11.39 4.02
C ILE A 317 30.05 -10.63 5.23
N ASN A 318 30.98 -10.15 6.04
CA ASN A 318 30.76 -9.17 7.11
C ASN A 318 30.80 -7.77 6.47
N ILE A 319 29.75 -6.96 6.65
CA ILE A 319 29.83 -5.50 6.44
C ILE A 319 29.19 -4.79 7.63
N SER A 320 30.06 -4.15 8.40
CA SER A 320 29.78 -3.18 9.45
C SER A 320 29.47 -1.79 8.87
N ASP A 321 28.55 -1.09 9.54
CA ASP A 321 28.32 0.36 9.62
C ASP A 321 28.12 1.21 8.35
N ASN A 322 27.02 1.96 8.39
CA ASN A 322 26.51 2.97 7.44
C ASN A 322 26.08 2.47 6.07
N ALA A 323 24.97 1.74 6.04
CA ALA A 323 24.11 1.63 4.86
C ALA A 323 22.81 2.41 5.10
N THR A 324 22.63 3.50 4.36
CA THR A 324 21.32 4.11 4.17
C THR A 324 20.46 3.07 3.45
N VAL A 325 19.53 2.45 4.17
CA VAL A 325 18.57 1.51 3.58
C VAL A 325 17.53 2.35 2.82
N THR A 326 17.82 2.67 1.56
CA THR A 326 16.76 2.96 0.60
C THR A 326 16.07 1.64 0.30
N ASN A 327 14.75 1.62 0.54
CA ASN A 327 13.90 0.48 0.29
C ASN A 327 13.99 0.19 -1.21
N SER A 328 14.59 -0.93 -1.61
CA SER A 328 14.60 -1.38 -3.02
C SER A 328 13.68 -2.59 -3.19
N PHE A 329 12.36 -2.35 -3.19
CA PHE A 329 11.28 -3.03 -3.93
C PHE A 329 9.93 -2.34 -3.65
N ALA A 330 9.68 -1.07 -4.02
CA ALA A 330 10.52 -0.01 -4.63
C ALA A 330 11.64 -0.51 -5.57
N GLY A 331 11.30 -1.18 -6.66
CA GLY A 331 12.27 -2.04 -7.36
C GLY A 331 12.24 -1.96 -8.87
N ALA A 332 11.55 -0.96 -9.39
CA ALA A 332 11.86 -0.38 -10.68
C ALA A 332 11.83 1.12 -10.42
N PHE A 333 12.89 1.84 -10.75
CA PHE A 333 12.76 3.28 -10.95
C PHE A 333 11.73 3.42 -12.06
N ASN A 334 10.49 3.73 -11.69
CA ASN A 334 9.47 4.01 -12.68
C ASN A 334 9.81 5.40 -13.21
N LEU A 335 10.79 5.45 -14.12
CA LEU A 335 11.32 6.66 -14.72
C LEU A 335 10.20 7.48 -15.37
N GLY A 336 9.14 6.81 -15.83
CA GLY A 336 7.90 7.44 -16.28
C GLY A 336 7.15 8.17 -15.18
N GLU A 337 6.99 7.57 -13.99
CA GLU A 337 6.35 8.22 -12.83
C GLU A 337 7.21 9.34 -12.24
N ILE A 338 8.53 9.11 -12.10
CA ILE A 338 9.47 10.10 -11.58
C ILE A 338 9.52 11.29 -12.54
N SER A 339 9.75 11.06 -13.84
CA SER A 339 9.73 12.11 -14.86
C SER A 339 8.36 12.79 -14.95
N GLY A 340 7.26 12.05 -14.87
CA GLY A 340 5.91 12.61 -14.85
C GLY A 340 5.69 13.55 -13.65
N THR A 341 6.23 13.20 -12.48
CA THR A 341 6.22 14.04 -11.28
C THR A 341 7.05 15.30 -11.49
N VAL A 342 8.27 15.19 -12.03
CA VAL A 342 9.12 16.34 -12.37
C VAL A 342 8.43 17.28 -13.36
N ALA A 343 7.85 16.75 -14.44
CA ALA A 343 7.12 17.53 -15.44
C ALA A 343 5.94 18.28 -14.81
N ASN A 344 5.17 17.61 -13.94
CA ASN A 344 4.05 18.23 -13.24
C ASN A 344 4.52 19.35 -12.32
N THR A 345 5.58 19.13 -11.53
CA THR A 345 6.15 20.14 -10.64
C THR A 345 6.61 21.36 -11.43
N ILE A 346 7.33 21.17 -12.54
CA ILE A 346 7.78 22.28 -13.40
C ILE A 346 6.60 23.02 -14.04
N ASN A 347 5.60 22.29 -14.56
CA ASN A 347 4.43 22.90 -15.21
C ASN A 347 3.54 23.68 -14.24
N GLN A 348 3.49 23.28 -12.97
CA GLN A 348 2.73 23.97 -11.92
C GLN A 348 3.43 25.25 -11.40
N LEU A 349 4.70 25.48 -11.76
CA LEU A 349 5.39 26.71 -11.39
C LEU A 349 4.76 27.94 -12.07
N PRO A 350 4.76 29.11 -11.41
CA PRO A 350 4.37 30.39 -12.02
C PRO A 350 5.08 30.67 -13.36
N SER A 351 4.53 31.59 -14.15
CA SER A 351 5.16 32.04 -15.41
C SER A 351 6.44 32.85 -15.20
N PHE A 352 6.64 33.38 -13.99
CA PHE A 352 7.80 34.20 -13.59
C PHE A 352 8.07 35.38 -14.53
N GLU A 353 7.05 35.97 -15.15
CA GLU A 353 7.21 37.12 -16.07
C GLU A 353 8.02 38.30 -15.48
N PRO A 354 7.85 38.70 -14.21
CA PRO A 354 8.67 39.77 -13.62
C PRO A 354 10.06 39.30 -13.12
N GLU A 355 10.37 38.00 -13.17
CA GLU A 355 11.57 37.40 -12.58
C GLU A 355 12.37 36.63 -13.66
N PRO A 356 13.21 37.32 -14.46
CA PRO A 356 13.86 36.73 -15.64
C PRO A 356 14.76 35.54 -15.28
N ASP A 357 15.46 35.58 -14.14
CA ASP A 357 16.31 34.47 -13.70
C ASP A 357 15.47 33.24 -13.31
N LYS A 358 14.30 33.40 -12.66
CA LYS A 358 13.41 32.26 -12.34
C LYS A 358 12.74 31.68 -13.58
N LYS A 359 12.36 32.53 -14.54
CA LYS A 359 11.86 32.10 -15.86
C LYS A 359 12.92 31.29 -16.61
N GLN A 360 14.17 31.78 -16.63
CA GLN A 360 15.27 31.09 -17.27
C GLN A 360 15.59 29.76 -16.57
N LEU A 361 15.55 29.71 -15.23
CA LEU A 361 15.77 28.47 -14.49
C LEU A 361 14.65 27.45 -14.75
N LYS A 362 13.38 27.86 -14.84
CA LYS A 362 12.26 26.98 -15.20
C LYS A 362 12.44 26.32 -16.58
N GLU A 363 12.87 27.10 -17.56
CA GLU A 363 13.15 26.60 -18.91
C GLU A 363 14.32 25.61 -18.91
N LEU A 364 15.41 25.91 -18.20
CA LEU A 364 16.55 25.01 -18.06
C LEU A 364 16.20 23.70 -17.34
N LEU A 365 15.33 23.74 -16.33
CA LEU A 365 14.88 22.51 -15.65
C LEU A 365 14.07 21.59 -16.59
N SER A 366 13.29 22.18 -17.51
CA SER A 366 12.54 21.43 -18.54
C SER A 366 13.48 20.76 -19.55
N GLN A 367 14.50 21.50 -19.98
CA GLN A 367 15.53 21.00 -20.89
C GLN A 367 16.39 19.94 -20.21
N LEU A 368 16.73 20.13 -18.93
CA LEU A 368 17.51 19.20 -18.14
C LEU A 368 16.75 17.89 -17.90
N GLN A 369 15.45 17.95 -17.60
CA GLN A 369 14.60 16.77 -17.50
C GLN A 369 14.66 15.93 -18.79
N SER A 370 14.53 16.60 -19.94
CA SER A 370 14.60 15.93 -21.25
C SER A 370 15.99 15.36 -21.53
N ALA A 371 17.04 16.07 -21.13
CA ALA A 371 18.42 15.62 -21.27
C ALA A 371 18.67 14.36 -20.44
N VAL A 372 18.30 14.33 -19.16
CA VAL A 372 18.50 13.16 -18.28
C VAL A 372 17.91 11.87 -18.85
N LEU A 373 16.74 11.95 -19.51
CA LEU A 373 16.11 10.79 -20.14
C LEU A 373 16.82 10.32 -21.42
N ALA A 374 17.53 11.23 -22.10
CA ALA A 374 18.23 10.96 -23.36
C ALA A 374 19.70 10.53 -23.16
N GLU A 375 20.29 10.76 -21.99
CA GLU A 375 21.67 10.37 -21.69
C GLU A 375 21.82 8.88 -21.38
N ASP A 376 23.03 8.37 -21.60
CA ASP A 376 23.47 7.01 -21.27
C ASP A 376 23.82 6.89 -19.78
N LEU A 377 22.82 7.09 -18.93
CA LEU A 377 22.85 6.85 -17.50
C LEU A 377 22.04 5.59 -17.17
N ASP A 378 22.46 4.85 -16.15
CA ASP A 378 21.62 3.81 -15.58
C ASP A 378 20.38 4.40 -14.90
N ASP A 379 19.39 3.55 -14.65
CA ASP A 379 18.09 4.00 -14.14
C ASP A 379 18.16 4.57 -12.72
N GLU A 380 19.17 4.20 -11.93
CA GLU A 380 19.43 4.74 -10.59
C GLU A 380 19.96 6.16 -10.67
N ASP A 381 20.97 6.39 -11.52
CA ASP A 381 21.51 7.73 -11.81
C ASP A 381 20.45 8.66 -12.44
N LYS A 382 19.61 8.14 -13.35
CA LYS A 382 18.50 8.90 -13.93
C LYS A 382 17.47 9.30 -12.89
N ALA A 383 17.12 8.39 -11.98
CA ALA A 383 16.19 8.68 -10.91
C ALA A 383 16.74 9.71 -9.93
N GLU A 384 18.00 9.55 -9.50
CA GLU A 384 18.66 10.50 -8.61
C GLU A 384 18.72 11.90 -9.23
N ALA A 385 19.06 11.99 -10.52
CA ALA A 385 19.07 13.24 -11.25
C ALA A 385 17.68 13.89 -11.33
N LEU A 386 16.63 13.12 -11.62
CA LEU A 386 15.25 13.62 -11.67
C LEU A 386 14.76 14.10 -10.30
N GLU A 387 15.08 13.39 -9.20
CA GLU A 387 14.77 13.83 -7.84
C GLU A 387 15.45 15.17 -7.50
N GLN A 388 16.69 15.39 -7.95
CA GLN A 388 17.36 16.67 -7.75
C GLN A 388 16.70 17.80 -8.56
N ILE A 389 16.22 17.51 -9.77
CA ILE A 389 15.48 18.49 -10.59
C ILE A 389 14.19 18.90 -9.89
N GLU A 390 13.45 17.95 -9.32
CA GLU A 390 12.24 18.23 -8.53
C GLU A 390 12.54 19.09 -7.31
N ALA A 391 13.62 18.79 -6.60
CA ALA A 391 14.04 19.56 -5.43
C ALA A 391 14.39 21.02 -5.79
N ILE A 392 15.05 21.24 -6.94
CA ILE A 392 15.36 22.59 -7.44
C ILE A 392 14.07 23.30 -7.88
N ALA A 393 13.19 22.62 -8.61
CA ALA A 393 11.90 23.17 -9.06
C ALA A 393 11.03 23.59 -7.88
N SER A 394 10.91 22.75 -6.85
CA SER A 394 10.14 23.03 -5.62
C SER A 394 10.72 24.20 -4.82
N GLY A 395 12.03 24.47 -4.96
CA GLY A 395 12.66 25.61 -4.30
C GLY A 395 12.27 26.96 -4.89
N LEU A 396 11.87 27.01 -6.17
CA LEU A 396 11.57 28.27 -6.87
C LEU A 396 10.41 29.06 -6.26
N THR A 397 9.46 28.38 -5.59
CA THR A 397 8.31 29.03 -4.95
C THR A 397 8.65 29.66 -3.60
N ASN A 398 9.74 29.25 -2.95
CA ASN A 398 10.13 29.65 -1.60
C ASN A 398 11.60 30.12 -1.55
N SER A 399 12.05 30.90 -2.54
CA SER A 399 13.46 31.26 -2.72
C SER A 399 14.08 32.09 -1.59
N GLU A 400 13.27 32.76 -0.78
CA GLU A 400 13.72 33.57 0.38
C GLU A 400 14.03 32.73 1.62
N ASP A 401 13.60 31.46 1.66
CA ASP A 401 13.82 30.59 2.81
C ASP A 401 15.26 30.03 2.83
N GLY A 402 15.99 30.34 3.89
CA GLY A 402 17.36 29.87 4.11
C GLY A 402 17.50 28.34 4.21
N ALA A 403 16.45 27.61 4.61
CA ALA A 403 16.42 26.15 4.58
C ALA A 403 16.27 25.63 3.14
N VAL A 404 15.40 26.25 2.33
CA VAL A 404 15.20 25.92 0.92
C VAL A 404 16.48 26.19 0.13
N LYS A 405 17.17 27.30 0.39
CA LYS A 405 18.50 27.60 -0.19
C LYS A 405 19.53 26.49 0.08
N LYS A 406 19.50 25.86 1.25
CA LYS A 406 20.40 24.73 1.57
C LYS A 406 20.02 23.47 0.80
N VAL A 407 18.72 23.19 0.68
CA VAL A 407 18.20 22.04 -0.10
C VAL A 407 18.57 22.18 -1.57
N VAL A 408 18.33 23.34 -2.17
CA VAL A 408 18.66 23.60 -3.59
C VAL A 408 20.16 23.49 -3.85
N LYS A 409 21.01 24.04 -2.96
CA LYS A 409 22.47 23.87 -3.07
C LYS A 409 22.92 22.42 -2.94
N LYS A 410 22.26 21.63 -2.08
CA LYS A 410 22.54 20.20 -1.94
C LYS A 410 22.14 19.43 -3.20
N ALA A 411 20.94 19.71 -3.73
CA ALA A 411 20.43 19.09 -4.94
C ALA A 411 21.32 19.39 -6.16
N MET A 412 21.76 20.64 -6.30
CA MET A 412 22.72 21.04 -7.33
C MET A 412 24.04 20.26 -7.23
N LYS A 413 24.57 20.07 -6.02
CA LYS A 413 25.84 19.33 -5.82
C LYS A 413 25.71 17.86 -6.22
N ILE A 414 24.58 17.23 -5.90
CA ILE A 414 24.30 15.84 -6.26
C ILE A 414 24.16 15.71 -7.78
N LEU A 415 23.35 16.58 -8.40
CA LEU A 415 23.15 16.62 -9.85
C LEU A 415 24.46 16.82 -10.63
N MET A 416 25.36 17.67 -10.14
CA MET A 416 26.70 17.84 -10.71
C MET A 416 27.58 16.61 -10.57
N GLY A 417 27.41 15.85 -9.47
CA GLY A 417 28.06 14.56 -9.27
C GLY A 417 27.62 13.54 -10.31
N THR A 418 26.31 13.41 -10.53
CA THR A 418 25.74 12.53 -11.55
C THR A 418 26.18 12.94 -12.96
N ALA A 419 26.19 14.25 -13.26
CA ALA A 419 26.67 14.75 -14.55
C ALA A 419 28.18 14.47 -14.78
N ALA A 420 28.99 14.35 -13.72
CA ALA A 420 30.42 14.08 -13.85
C ALA A 420 30.73 12.64 -14.32
N ALA A 421 29.75 11.73 -14.24
CA ALA A 421 29.85 10.39 -14.81
C ALA A 421 29.71 10.38 -16.34
N LEU A 422 29.21 11.47 -16.94
CA LEU A 422 28.96 11.58 -18.37
C LEU A 422 30.12 12.22 -19.14
N SER A 423 30.10 12.05 -20.46
CA SER A 423 31.05 12.72 -21.36
C SER A 423 30.99 14.26 -21.20
N PRO A 424 32.12 14.99 -21.32
CA PRO A 424 32.12 16.46 -21.25
C PRO A 424 31.25 17.16 -22.31
N THR A 425 30.85 16.41 -23.35
CA THR A 425 29.99 16.81 -24.47
C THR A 425 28.51 16.45 -24.28
N ALA A 426 28.14 15.78 -23.17
CA ALA A 426 26.76 15.44 -22.86
C ALA A 426 25.89 16.70 -22.73
N ASN A 427 24.63 16.60 -23.17
CA ASN A 427 23.66 17.69 -23.06
C ASN A 427 23.40 18.01 -21.58
N MET A 428 23.29 16.98 -20.74
CA MET A 428 23.15 17.15 -19.29
C MET A 428 24.32 17.95 -18.69
N VAL A 429 25.56 17.65 -19.07
CA VAL A 429 26.77 18.35 -18.59
C VAL A 429 26.77 19.81 -19.04
N THR A 430 26.33 20.08 -20.26
CA THR A 430 26.24 21.44 -20.80
C THR A 430 25.22 22.27 -20.02
N ILE A 431 24.02 21.73 -19.79
CA ILE A 431 22.96 22.41 -19.03
C ILE A 431 23.37 22.59 -17.56
N CYS A 432 24.06 21.63 -16.96
CA CYS A 432 24.52 21.72 -15.56
C CYS A 432 25.57 22.81 -15.31
N LYS A 433 26.30 23.26 -16.34
CA LYS A 433 27.29 24.36 -16.20
C LYS A 433 26.62 25.73 -16.00
N ASP A 434 25.39 25.89 -16.46
CA ASP A 434 24.67 27.16 -16.40
C ASP A 434 23.85 27.33 -15.09
N LEU A 435 23.55 26.23 -14.40
CA LEU A 435 22.75 26.22 -13.17
C LEU A 435 23.34 27.03 -12.00
N PRO A 436 24.66 26.98 -11.68
CA PRO A 436 25.20 27.67 -10.51
C PRO A 436 25.02 29.19 -10.57
N GLY A 437 25.18 29.75 -11.76
CA GLY A 437 25.01 31.18 -11.99
C GLY A 437 23.59 31.61 -11.69
N LEU A 438 22.59 30.89 -12.21
CA LEU A 438 21.18 31.20 -12.00
C LEU A 438 20.73 30.94 -10.56
N ILE A 439 21.13 29.83 -9.96
CA ILE A 439 20.79 29.51 -8.58
C ILE A 439 21.36 30.57 -7.62
N SER A 440 22.57 31.07 -7.86
CA SER A 440 23.18 32.12 -7.02
C SER A 440 22.46 33.47 -7.06
N LYS A 441 21.74 33.76 -8.15
CA LYS A 441 20.95 34.99 -8.29
C LYS A 441 19.57 34.87 -7.65
N ILE A 442 19.04 33.66 -7.54
CA ILE A 442 17.68 33.39 -7.03
C ILE A 442 17.69 33.07 -5.53
N PHE A 443 18.70 32.32 -5.06
CA PHE A 443 18.82 31.83 -3.69
C PHE A 443 20.02 32.44 -2.98
#